data_AF-A0A376MIJ1-F1
#
_entry.id   AF-A0A376MIJ1-F1
#
_cell.length_a   1.000
_cell.length_b   1.000
_cell.length_c   1.000
_cell.angle_alpha   90.00
_cell.angle_beta   90.00
_cell.angle_gamma   90.00
#
_symmetry.space_group_name_H-M   'P 1'
#
loop_
_entity.id
_entity.type
_entity.pdbx_description
1 polymer ?
#
loop_
_entity_poly.entity_id
_entity_poly.type
_entity_poly.pdbx_seq_one_letter_code
_entity_poly.pdbx_strand_id
1 'polypeptide(L)'
;MPADLASRVQPLFSTDFYREKWLVEVDGSQIEIALDQGEVKAGEFAEPICELELELLSGDTRAVLKLANQLVSQTGLRQGSLSKAARGYHLAQGNPAREIKPTTILHVAAKADVEQGLEAAFELALAQWQYHEELWVRGNDAAKEQVLAAISLVRHTLMLFGGIVPRKASTHLRDLLTQCEATIASAVSAVTAVYSTETAMAKLALTEWLVSKAWQPFLDAKAQSKMSDSFKRFADIHLSRHAAELKSVFCQPLGDRYRDQLPRLTRDIDSILLLAGYYDPVVAQAWLENWQGLRPRYCDRATHRN
;
A
#
# COMPACT_ATOMS: atom_id res chain seq x y z
N MET A 1 -21.80 18.35 -21.31
CA MET A 1 -20.69 17.79 -22.11
C MET A 1 -20.50 18.68 -23.33
N PRO A 2 -19.26 19.03 -23.72
CA PRO A 2 -19.02 19.79 -24.95
C PRO A 2 -19.61 19.06 -26.17
N ALA A 3 -20.25 19.80 -27.08
CA ALA A 3 -21.00 19.23 -28.20
C ALA A 3 -20.12 18.47 -29.23
N ASP A 4 -18.81 18.70 -29.20
CA ASP A 4 -17.81 18.12 -30.09
C ASP A 4 -16.98 17.00 -29.45
N LEU A 5 -17.30 16.59 -28.22
CA LEU A 5 -16.56 15.52 -27.54
C LEU A 5 -16.72 14.19 -28.28
N ALA A 6 -17.92 13.90 -28.78
CA ALA A 6 -18.22 12.67 -29.52
C ALA A 6 -17.48 12.57 -30.86
N SER A 7 -17.12 13.69 -31.49
CA SER A 7 -16.36 13.67 -32.76
C SER A 7 -14.85 13.51 -32.56
N ARG A 8 -14.36 13.58 -31.31
CA ARG A 8 -12.92 13.50 -30.98
C ARG A 8 -12.49 12.14 -30.43
N VAL A 9 -13.43 11.24 -30.09
CA VAL A 9 -13.08 9.91 -29.58
C VAL A 9 -12.57 9.02 -30.72
N GLN A 10 -11.53 8.25 -30.42
CA GLN A 10 -10.93 7.27 -31.33
C GLN A 10 -10.68 5.97 -30.55
N PRO A 11 -10.76 4.78 -31.19
CA PRO A 11 -10.34 3.54 -30.57
C PRO A 11 -8.87 3.63 -30.16
N LEU A 12 -8.60 3.57 -28.86
CA LEU A 12 -7.24 3.72 -28.33
C LEU A 12 -6.58 2.37 -28.03
N PHE A 13 -7.35 1.41 -27.53
CA PHE A 13 -6.91 0.06 -27.21
C PHE A 13 -8.11 -0.90 -27.23
N SER A 14 -7.84 -2.20 -27.21
CA SER A 14 -8.84 -3.26 -27.10
C SER A 14 -8.48 -4.25 -25.98
N THR A 15 -9.48 -4.95 -25.47
CA THR A 15 -9.33 -6.11 -24.58
C THR A 15 -10.06 -7.28 -25.20
N ASP A 16 -9.35 -8.37 -25.47
CA ASP A 16 -9.91 -9.59 -26.07
C ASP A 16 -9.53 -10.78 -25.19
N PHE A 17 -10.52 -11.44 -24.58
CA PHE A 17 -10.30 -12.51 -23.62
C PHE A 17 -11.50 -13.44 -23.51
N TYR A 18 -11.22 -14.69 -23.14
CA TYR A 18 -12.21 -15.65 -22.71
C TYR A 18 -12.52 -15.42 -21.23
N ARG A 19 -13.81 -15.46 -20.88
CA ARG A 19 -14.30 -15.34 -19.50
C ARG A 19 -15.04 -16.60 -19.10
N GLU A 20 -14.52 -17.32 -18.11
CA GLU A 20 -15.21 -18.42 -17.43
C GLU A 20 -15.86 -17.89 -16.15
N LYS A 21 -17.10 -18.29 -15.87
CA LYS A 21 -17.91 -17.68 -14.81
C LYS A 21 -18.54 -18.71 -13.89
N TRP A 22 -18.52 -18.42 -12.59
CA TRP A 22 -19.24 -19.16 -11.56
C TRP A 22 -20.04 -18.19 -10.70
N LEU A 23 -21.34 -18.46 -10.54
CA LEU A 23 -22.19 -17.73 -9.60
C LEU A 23 -22.23 -18.51 -8.28
N VAL A 24 -21.83 -17.88 -7.18
CA VAL A 24 -21.80 -18.49 -5.86
C VAL A 24 -22.58 -17.66 -4.85
N GLU A 25 -23.12 -18.34 -3.84
CA GLU A 25 -23.79 -17.72 -2.71
C GLU A 25 -22.92 -17.86 -1.46
N VAL A 26 -22.67 -16.75 -0.76
CA VAL A 26 -21.88 -16.70 0.48
C VAL A 26 -22.62 -15.82 1.49
N ASP A 27 -23.07 -16.41 2.59
CA ASP A 27 -23.77 -15.72 3.69
C ASP A 27 -24.96 -14.84 3.20
N GLY A 28 -25.72 -15.34 2.22
CA GLY A 28 -26.85 -14.60 1.62
C GLY A 28 -26.46 -13.51 0.63
N SER A 29 -25.17 -13.37 0.30
CA SER A 29 -24.67 -12.50 -0.77
C SER A 29 -24.45 -13.28 -2.05
N GLN A 30 -24.67 -12.65 -3.21
CA GLN A 30 -24.41 -13.24 -4.53
C GLN A 30 -23.13 -12.66 -5.12
N ILE A 31 -22.20 -13.54 -5.49
CA ILE A 31 -20.89 -13.17 -6.03
C ILE A 31 -20.68 -13.88 -7.36
N GLU A 32 -20.35 -13.12 -8.42
CA GLU A 32 -19.84 -13.70 -9.67
C GLU A 32 -18.32 -13.81 -9.58
N ILE A 33 -17.80 -15.03 -9.72
CA ILE A 33 -16.38 -15.29 -9.92
C ILE A 33 -16.16 -15.32 -11.43
N ALA A 34 -15.24 -14.49 -11.92
CA ALA A 34 -14.84 -14.48 -13.33
C ALA A 34 -13.34 -14.75 -13.48
N LEU A 35 -12.98 -15.78 -14.24
CA LEU A 35 -11.61 -16.05 -14.68
C LEU A 35 -11.44 -15.55 -16.12
N ASP A 36 -10.59 -14.53 -16.29
CA ASP A 36 -10.33 -13.92 -17.58
C ASP A 36 -8.95 -14.32 -18.11
N GLN A 37 -8.90 -14.80 -19.35
CA GLN A 37 -7.65 -15.15 -20.05
C GLN A 37 -7.64 -14.63 -21.49
N GLY A 38 -6.65 -13.81 -21.83
CA GLY A 38 -6.52 -13.20 -23.16
C GLY A 38 -5.46 -12.11 -23.22
N GLU A 39 -5.74 -11.00 -23.90
CA GLU A 39 -4.81 -9.88 -24.05
C GLU A 39 -5.50 -8.51 -23.94
N VAL A 40 -4.72 -7.52 -23.48
CA VAL A 40 -4.99 -6.11 -23.69
C VAL A 40 -3.97 -5.56 -24.68
N LYS A 41 -4.43 -4.78 -25.67
CA LYS A 41 -3.62 -4.38 -26.82
C LYS A 41 -3.87 -2.94 -27.23
N ALA A 42 -2.81 -2.17 -27.45
CA ALA A 42 -2.82 -0.83 -28.01
C ALA A 42 -1.78 -0.72 -29.13
N GLY A 43 -2.23 -0.75 -30.38
CA GLY A 43 -1.34 -0.77 -31.54
C GLY A 43 -0.41 -1.99 -31.52
N GLU A 44 0.90 -1.74 -31.48
CA GLU A 44 1.95 -2.77 -31.44
C GLU A 44 2.22 -3.32 -30.03
N PHE A 45 1.73 -2.65 -28.98
CA PHE A 45 1.96 -3.05 -27.60
C PHE A 45 0.81 -3.91 -27.08
N ALA A 46 1.13 -5.08 -26.52
CA ALA A 46 0.18 -5.97 -25.88
C ALA A 46 0.76 -6.57 -24.60
N GLU A 47 -0.11 -6.90 -23.64
CA GLU A 47 0.25 -7.70 -22.47
C GLU A 47 -0.87 -8.70 -22.12
N PRO A 48 -0.53 -9.85 -21.50
CA PRO A 48 -1.53 -10.87 -21.19
C PRO A 48 -2.52 -10.41 -20.12
N ILE A 49 -3.78 -10.84 -20.29
CA ILE A 49 -4.82 -10.86 -19.26
C ILE A 49 -4.83 -12.28 -18.70
N CYS A 50 -4.63 -12.41 -17.38
CA CYS A 50 -4.79 -13.64 -16.63
C CYS A 50 -5.14 -13.24 -15.19
N GLU A 51 -6.43 -13.11 -14.90
CA GLU A 51 -6.92 -12.54 -13.65
C GLU A 51 -8.24 -13.16 -13.19
N LEU A 52 -8.45 -13.12 -11.88
CA LEU A 52 -9.67 -13.58 -11.22
C LEU A 52 -10.38 -12.38 -10.60
N GLU A 53 -11.63 -12.14 -10.98
CA GLU A 53 -12.49 -11.10 -10.41
C GLU A 53 -13.54 -11.74 -9.49
N LEU A 54 -13.79 -11.12 -8.34
CA LEU A 54 -14.88 -11.47 -7.42
C LEU A 54 -15.86 -10.28 -7.38
N GLU A 55 -16.90 -10.31 -8.19
CA GLU A 55 -17.86 -9.21 -8.31
C GLU A 55 -19.07 -9.45 -7.40
N LEU A 56 -19.31 -8.50 -6.49
CA LEU A 56 -20.49 -8.52 -5.63
C LEU A 56 -21.72 -8.05 -6.41
N LEU A 57 -22.61 -8.97 -6.74
CA LEU A 57 -23.87 -8.64 -7.43
C LEU A 57 -24.91 -8.08 -6.45
N SER A 58 -24.98 -8.67 -5.25
CA SER A 58 -25.83 -8.19 -4.15
C SER A 58 -25.33 -8.73 -2.80
N GLY A 59 -25.60 -7.99 -1.71
CA GLY A 59 -25.23 -8.40 -0.35
C GLY A 59 -24.12 -7.53 0.26
N ASP A 60 -23.20 -8.14 0.99
CA ASP A 60 -22.20 -7.46 1.82
C ASP A 60 -20.78 -7.74 1.33
N THR A 61 -19.92 -6.71 1.27
CA THR A 61 -18.51 -6.82 0.88
C THR A 61 -17.72 -7.81 1.75
N ARG A 62 -18.13 -8.03 3.00
CA ARG A 62 -17.52 -9.05 3.88
C ARG A 62 -17.64 -10.47 3.30
N ALA A 63 -18.67 -10.77 2.53
CA ALA A 63 -18.81 -12.06 1.86
C ALA A 63 -17.74 -12.26 0.77
N VAL A 64 -17.39 -11.18 0.03
CA VAL A 64 -16.29 -11.21 -0.95
C VAL A 64 -14.95 -11.47 -0.26
N LEU A 65 -14.68 -10.77 0.84
CA LEU A 65 -13.46 -10.96 1.63
C LEU A 65 -13.37 -12.37 2.23
N LYS A 66 -14.50 -12.92 2.70
CA LYS A 66 -14.60 -14.31 3.19
C LYS A 66 -14.28 -15.33 2.09
N LEU A 67 -14.81 -15.14 0.89
CA LEU A 67 -14.49 -16.00 -0.26
C LEU A 67 -13.01 -15.87 -0.66
N ALA A 68 -12.48 -14.65 -0.70
CA ALA A 68 -11.07 -14.41 -0.99
C ALA A 68 -10.13 -15.13 0.00
N ASN A 69 -10.49 -15.17 1.28
CA ASN A 69 -9.71 -15.88 2.31
C ASN A 69 -9.58 -17.39 2.01
N GLN A 70 -10.61 -18.00 1.41
CA GLN A 70 -10.52 -19.40 0.98
C GLN A 70 -9.58 -19.58 -0.20
N LEU A 71 -9.62 -18.67 -1.17
CA LEU A 71 -8.84 -18.75 -2.41
C LEU A 71 -7.34 -18.52 -2.20
N VAL A 72 -6.96 -17.57 -1.33
CA VAL A 72 -5.54 -17.26 -1.05
C VAL A 72 -4.84 -18.32 -0.19
N SER A 73 -5.53 -19.39 0.21
CA SER A 73 -4.92 -20.57 0.84
C SER A 73 -4.02 -21.37 -0.12
N GLN A 74 -4.16 -21.12 -1.43
CA GLN A 74 -3.32 -21.67 -2.49
C GLN A 74 -2.46 -20.56 -3.10
N THR A 75 -1.28 -20.92 -3.60
CA THR A 75 -0.39 -19.98 -4.30
C THR A 75 -0.95 -19.58 -5.67
N GLY A 76 -0.44 -18.50 -6.25
CA GLY A 76 -0.76 -18.10 -7.63
C GLY A 76 -1.76 -16.95 -7.75
N LEU A 77 -2.28 -16.46 -6.62
CA LEU A 77 -3.10 -15.25 -6.56
C LEU A 77 -2.33 -14.09 -5.93
N ARG A 78 -2.52 -12.89 -6.49
CA ARG A 78 -2.13 -11.61 -5.90
C ARG A 78 -3.25 -10.61 -6.16
N GLN A 79 -3.38 -9.59 -5.32
CA GLN A 79 -4.36 -8.54 -5.57
C GLN A 79 -3.86 -7.61 -6.69
N GLY A 80 -4.68 -7.35 -7.69
CA GLY A 80 -4.39 -6.40 -8.78
C GLY A 80 -5.03 -5.05 -8.53
N SER A 81 -4.27 -3.95 -8.61
CA SER A 81 -4.80 -2.57 -8.54
C SER A 81 -4.98 -1.90 -9.90
N LEU A 82 -4.44 -2.50 -10.97
CA LEU A 82 -4.54 -1.98 -12.33
C LEU A 82 -5.70 -2.63 -13.09
N SER A 83 -6.74 -1.84 -13.37
CA SER A 83 -7.81 -2.28 -14.26
C SER A 83 -7.29 -2.60 -15.67
N LYS A 84 -8.04 -3.40 -16.43
CA LYS A 84 -7.73 -3.67 -17.85
C LYS A 84 -7.59 -2.37 -18.65
N ALA A 85 -8.45 -1.39 -18.36
CA ALA A 85 -8.38 -0.06 -18.97
C ALA A 85 -7.11 0.71 -18.58
N ALA A 86 -6.69 0.69 -17.31
CA ALA A 86 -5.46 1.35 -16.87
C ALA A 86 -4.22 0.75 -17.57
N ARG A 87 -4.20 -0.57 -17.78
CA ARG A 87 -3.18 -1.24 -18.60
C ARG A 87 -3.25 -0.80 -20.07
N GLY A 88 -4.43 -0.77 -20.66
CA GLY A 88 -4.66 -0.31 -22.04
C GLY A 88 -4.18 1.12 -22.29
N TYR A 89 -4.50 2.06 -21.41
CA TYR A 89 -3.98 3.44 -21.49
C TYR A 89 -2.46 3.51 -21.40
N HIS A 90 -1.85 2.68 -20.54
CA HIS A 90 -0.39 2.62 -20.41
C HIS A 90 0.27 2.07 -21.67
N LEU A 91 -0.29 1.02 -22.28
CA LEU A 91 0.18 0.47 -23.55
C LEU A 91 0.06 1.51 -24.67
N ALA A 92 -1.04 2.27 -24.71
CA ALA A 92 -1.27 3.31 -25.71
C ALA A 92 -0.26 4.47 -25.64
N GLN A 93 0.43 4.64 -24.50
CA GLN A 93 1.53 5.59 -24.32
C GLN A 93 2.90 5.01 -24.72
N GLY A 94 2.94 3.84 -25.34
CA GLY A 94 4.17 3.16 -25.75
C GLY A 94 4.74 2.20 -24.71
N ASN A 95 3.91 1.78 -23.74
CA ASN A 95 4.31 0.91 -22.63
C ASN A 95 5.62 1.33 -21.92
N PRO A 96 5.76 2.60 -21.49
CA PRO A 96 6.99 3.05 -20.83
C PRO A 96 7.23 2.27 -19.53
N ALA A 97 8.49 2.05 -19.16
CA ALA A 97 8.82 1.45 -17.87
C ALA A 97 8.25 2.32 -16.74
N ARG A 98 7.58 1.70 -15.77
CA ARG A 98 7.03 2.42 -14.61
C ARG A 98 8.15 2.72 -13.62
N GLU A 99 8.23 3.95 -13.19
CA GLU A 99 9.21 4.41 -12.21
C GLU A 99 8.74 4.15 -10.77
N ILE A 100 9.70 3.92 -9.87
CA ILE A 100 9.44 3.88 -8.42
C ILE A 100 8.84 5.22 -7.97
N LYS A 101 7.85 5.17 -7.08
CA LYS A 101 7.20 6.36 -6.54
C LYS A 101 7.48 6.49 -5.05
N PRO A 102 8.44 7.34 -4.64
CA PRO A 102 8.69 7.57 -3.22
C PRO A 102 7.42 8.00 -2.48
N THR A 103 7.24 7.53 -1.25
CA THR A 103 6.14 8.00 -0.40
C THR A 103 6.32 9.48 -0.09
N THR A 104 5.34 10.29 -0.44
CA THR A 104 5.27 11.73 -0.14
C THR A 104 4.37 11.99 1.07
N ILE A 105 4.34 13.24 1.53
CA ILE A 105 3.49 13.67 2.64
C ILE A 105 2.03 13.34 2.32
N LEU A 106 1.35 12.73 3.30
CA LEU A 106 -0.08 12.47 3.25
C LEU A 106 -0.86 13.76 3.51
N HIS A 107 -1.69 14.16 2.56
CA HIS A 107 -2.61 15.28 2.72
C HIS A 107 -4.02 14.77 3.00
N VAL A 108 -4.54 15.11 4.17
CA VAL A 108 -5.90 14.75 4.60
C VAL A 108 -6.79 15.99 4.56
N ALA A 109 -8.08 15.81 4.29
CA ALA A 109 -9.04 16.90 4.22
C ALA A 109 -9.01 17.81 5.46
N ALA A 110 -9.30 19.10 5.24
CA ALA A 110 -9.48 20.04 6.34
C ALA A 110 -10.66 19.57 7.23
N LYS A 111 -10.48 19.65 8.56
CA LYS A 111 -11.44 19.17 9.58
C LYS A 111 -11.64 17.65 9.64
N ALA A 112 -10.77 16.87 9.00
CA ALA A 112 -10.80 15.43 9.18
C ALA A 112 -10.60 15.05 10.66
N ASP A 113 -11.30 14.01 11.09
CA ASP A 113 -11.07 13.38 12.38
C ASP A 113 -9.89 12.40 12.33
N VAL A 114 -9.45 11.92 13.49
CA VAL A 114 -8.33 10.99 13.59
C VAL A 114 -8.64 9.65 12.89
N GLU A 115 -9.91 9.23 12.82
CA GLU A 115 -10.29 8.01 12.08
C GLU A 115 -10.02 8.15 10.58
N GLN A 116 -10.44 9.27 10.00
CA GLN A 116 -10.20 9.58 8.58
C GLN A 116 -8.70 9.71 8.28
N GLY A 117 -7.92 10.25 9.21
CA GLY A 117 -6.45 10.25 9.12
C GLY A 117 -5.84 8.84 9.16
N LEU A 118 -6.39 7.95 9.99
CA LEU A 118 -5.99 6.55 10.07
C LEU A 118 -6.32 5.79 8.79
N GLU A 119 -7.53 5.94 8.27
CA GLU A 119 -7.98 5.35 7.01
C GLU A 119 -7.06 5.78 5.86
N ALA A 120 -6.84 7.08 5.70
CA ALA A 120 -5.97 7.62 4.66
C ALA A 120 -4.51 7.13 4.78
N ALA A 121 -3.99 6.93 6.00
CA ALA A 121 -2.66 6.40 6.22
C ALA A 121 -2.52 4.92 5.81
N PHE A 122 -3.52 4.08 6.10
CA PHE A 122 -3.52 2.68 5.67
C PHE A 122 -3.80 2.55 4.17
N GLU A 123 -4.67 3.39 3.59
CA GLU A 123 -4.89 3.46 2.15
C GLU A 123 -3.60 3.79 1.40
N LEU A 124 -2.85 4.81 1.86
CA LEU A 124 -1.55 5.16 1.29
C LEU A 124 -0.57 3.99 1.37
N ALA A 125 -0.45 3.34 2.54
CA ALA A 125 0.48 2.24 2.73
C ALA A 125 0.15 1.03 1.84
N LEU A 126 -1.14 0.66 1.74
CA LEU A 126 -1.61 -0.40 0.86
C LEU A 126 -1.38 -0.06 -0.61
N ALA A 127 -1.66 1.18 -1.03
CA ALA A 127 -1.42 1.64 -2.39
C ALA A 127 0.07 1.61 -2.76
N GLN A 128 0.95 2.03 -1.85
CA GLN A 128 2.40 1.97 -2.05
C GLN A 128 2.89 0.52 -2.18
N TRP A 129 2.34 -0.40 -1.37
CA TRP A 129 2.65 -1.82 -1.50
C TRP A 129 2.18 -2.36 -2.85
N GLN A 130 0.90 -2.16 -3.22
CA GLN A 130 0.34 -2.64 -4.49
C GLN A 130 1.10 -2.11 -5.70
N TYR A 131 1.46 -0.82 -5.70
CA TYR A 131 2.20 -0.21 -6.81
C TYR A 131 3.59 -0.84 -6.98
N HIS A 132 4.37 -0.93 -5.91
CA HIS A 132 5.73 -1.45 -6.00
C HIS A 132 5.78 -2.96 -6.19
N GLU A 133 4.79 -3.71 -5.71
CA GLU A 133 4.65 -5.14 -5.99
C GLU A 133 4.42 -5.40 -7.48
N GLU A 134 3.59 -4.59 -8.13
CA GLU A 134 3.36 -4.64 -9.58
C GLU A 134 4.65 -4.35 -10.37
N LEU A 135 5.45 -3.36 -9.94
CA LEU A 135 6.75 -3.06 -10.56
C LEU A 135 7.74 -4.21 -10.35
N TRP A 136 7.79 -4.77 -9.14
CA TRP A 136 8.74 -5.83 -8.79
C TRP A 136 8.47 -7.11 -9.58
N VAL A 137 7.21 -7.56 -9.63
CA VAL A 137 6.85 -8.77 -10.39
C VAL A 137 7.02 -8.60 -11.90
N ARG A 138 7.03 -7.35 -12.40
CA ARG A 138 7.33 -7.00 -13.80
C ARG A 138 8.82 -6.79 -14.09
N GLY A 139 9.70 -7.10 -13.14
CA GLY A 139 11.15 -7.14 -13.35
C GLY A 139 11.94 -5.92 -12.85
N ASN A 140 11.31 -4.99 -12.12
CA ASN A 140 12.05 -3.92 -11.45
C ASN A 140 12.53 -4.38 -10.06
N ASP A 141 13.75 -4.94 -10.00
CA ASP A 141 14.31 -5.47 -8.74
C ASP A 141 14.46 -4.42 -7.63
N ALA A 142 14.68 -3.15 -7.99
CA ALA A 142 14.78 -2.06 -7.02
C ALA A 142 13.44 -1.80 -6.29
N ALA A 143 12.30 -2.22 -6.86
CA ALA A 143 11.00 -2.09 -6.22
C ALA A 143 10.82 -3.03 -5.02
N LYS A 144 11.63 -4.09 -4.88
CA LYS A 144 11.62 -4.99 -3.71
C LYS A 144 11.80 -4.22 -2.40
N GLU A 145 12.72 -3.27 -2.38
CA GLU A 145 12.96 -2.42 -1.19
C GLU A 145 11.73 -1.57 -0.86
N GLN A 146 11.03 -1.08 -1.88
CA GLN A 146 9.85 -0.25 -1.70
C GLN A 146 8.63 -1.04 -1.25
N VAL A 147 8.53 -2.33 -1.63
CA VAL A 147 7.54 -3.25 -1.07
C VAL A 147 7.76 -3.42 0.44
N LEU A 148 9.00 -3.68 0.88
CA LEU A 148 9.33 -3.78 2.31
C LEU A 148 9.14 -2.45 3.05
N ALA A 149 9.42 -1.32 2.40
CA ALA A 149 9.17 0.01 2.95
C ALA A 149 7.67 0.26 3.14
N ALA A 150 6.82 -0.15 2.21
CA ALA A 150 5.37 -0.03 2.33
C ALA A 150 4.81 -0.92 3.46
N ILE A 151 5.31 -2.15 3.61
CA ILE A 151 4.95 -3.01 4.76
C ILE A 151 5.42 -2.37 6.08
N SER A 152 6.61 -1.78 6.10
CA SER A 152 7.11 -1.05 7.27
C SER A 152 6.22 0.14 7.60
N LEU A 153 5.73 0.88 6.60
CA LEU A 153 4.78 1.97 6.76
C LEU A 153 3.48 1.49 7.42
N VAL A 154 2.94 0.32 7.05
CA VAL A 154 1.79 -0.29 7.75
C VAL A 154 2.07 -0.49 9.24
N ARG A 155 3.27 -1.00 9.59
CA ARG A 155 3.68 -1.18 10.99
C ARG A 155 3.84 0.16 11.72
N HIS A 156 4.42 1.16 11.08
CA HIS A 156 4.59 2.49 11.65
C HIS A 156 3.26 3.20 11.85
N THR A 157 2.30 3.04 10.93
CA THR A 157 0.91 3.49 11.11
C THR A 157 0.28 2.83 12.33
N LEU A 158 0.38 1.50 12.50
CA LEU A 158 -0.12 0.81 13.69
C LEU A 158 0.52 1.34 15.00
N MET A 159 1.81 1.70 14.99
CA MET A 159 2.48 2.28 16.15
C MET A 159 2.00 3.71 16.43
N LEU A 160 1.87 4.54 15.39
CA LEU A 160 1.45 5.94 15.47
C LEU A 160 0.07 6.08 16.12
N PHE A 161 -0.88 5.24 15.70
CA PHE A 161 -2.24 5.22 16.23
C PHE A 161 -2.41 4.29 17.46
N GLY A 162 -1.34 3.65 17.94
CA GLY A 162 -1.37 2.68 19.04
C GLY A 162 -1.79 3.25 20.40
N GLY A 163 -1.79 4.58 20.56
CA GLY A 163 -2.35 5.26 21.74
C GLY A 163 -3.88 5.37 21.74
N ILE A 164 -4.53 4.95 20.66
CA ILE A 164 -5.99 4.93 20.46
C ILE A 164 -6.42 3.50 20.11
N VAL A 165 -5.80 2.89 19.09
CA VAL A 165 -6.09 1.52 18.66
C VAL A 165 -5.24 0.53 19.45
N PRO A 166 -5.83 -0.36 20.27
CA PRO A 166 -5.05 -1.31 21.08
C PRO A 166 -4.25 -2.29 20.22
N ARG A 167 -3.03 -2.64 20.68
CA ARG A 167 -2.14 -3.59 19.98
C ARG A 167 -2.78 -4.96 19.67
N LYS A 168 -3.77 -5.38 20.46
CA LYS A 168 -4.52 -6.63 20.26
C LYS A 168 -5.43 -6.60 19.01
N ALA A 169 -5.82 -5.43 18.52
CA ALA A 169 -6.66 -5.27 17.33
C ALA A 169 -5.92 -5.64 16.02
N SER A 170 -4.59 -5.76 16.06
CA SER A 170 -3.74 -6.05 14.89
C SER A 170 -2.81 -7.24 15.09
N THR A 171 -3.05 -8.11 16.07
CA THR A 171 -2.17 -9.26 16.35
C THR A 171 -2.00 -10.15 15.13
N HIS A 172 -3.11 -10.67 14.60
CA HIS A 172 -3.06 -11.57 13.44
C HIS A 172 -2.43 -10.90 12.20
N LEU A 173 -2.83 -9.65 11.90
CA LEU A 173 -2.24 -8.87 10.81
C LEU A 173 -0.72 -8.75 10.94
N ARG A 174 -0.21 -8.34 12.11
CA ARG A 174 1.23 -8.18 12.34
C ARG A 174 2.00 -9.50 12.22
N ASP A 175 1.39 -10.61 12.60
CA ASP A 175 2.02 -11.93 12.50
C ASP A 175 2.12 -12.36 11.03
N LEU A 176 1.09 -12.12 10.22
CA LEU A 176 1.13 -12.36 8.77
C LEU A 176 2.14 -11.43 8.05
N LEU A 177 2.20 -10.15 8.41
CA LEU A 177 3.21 -9.24 7.87
C LEU A 177 4.63 -9.75 8.15
N THR A 178 4.87 -10.38 9.31
CA THR A 178 6.19 -10.91 9.68
C THR A 178 6.59 -12.10 8.80
N GLN A 179 5.63 -12.97 8.49
CA GLN A 179 5.84 -14.08 7.57
C GLN A 179 6.10 -13.58 6.15
N CYS A 180 5.29 -12.62 5.68
CA CYS A 180 5.46 -12.00 4.36
C CYS A 180 6.84 -11.34 4.21
N GLU A 181 7.29 -10.55 5.19
CA GLU A 181 8.63 -9.94 5.18
C GLU A 181 9.74 -10.98 5.12
N ALA A 182 9.63 -12.08 5.89
CA ALA A 182 10.60 -13.15 5.86
C ALA A 182 10.65 -13.86 4.50
N THR A 183 9.48 -14.12 3.89
CA THR A 183 9.37 -14.68 2.53
C THR A 183 10.01 -13.74 1.50
N ILE A 184 9.70 -12.45 1.52
CA ILE A 184 10.27 -11.46 0.60
C ILE A 184 11.79 -11.35 0.79
N ALA A 185 12.28 -11.31 2.02
CA ALA A 185 13.70 -11.17 2.31
C ALA A 185 14.52 -12.36 1.77
N SER A 186 14.01 -13.58 1.93
CA SER A 186 14.67 -14.83 1.50
C SER A 186 14.38 -15.25 0.06
N ALA A 187 13.44 -14.60 -0.62
CA ALA A 187 13.04 -14.96 -1.97
C ALA A 187 14.16 -14.76 -3.01
N VAL A 188 14.36 -15.80 -3.82
CA VAL A 188 15.23 -15.81 -5.01
C VAL A 188 14.53 -15.33 -6.28
N SER A 189 13.20 -15.20 -6.25
CA SER A 189 12.38 -14.79 -7.39
C SER A 189 11.22 -13.90 -6.91
N ALA A 190 10.99 -12.79 -7.61
CA ALA A 190 9.85 -11.91 -7.37
C ALA A 190 8.52 -12.66 -7.53
N VAL A 191 8.39 -13.49 -8.58
CA VAL A 191 7.18 -14.28 -8.85
C VAL A 191 6.87 -15.20 -7.69
N THR A 192 7.87 -15.94 -7.18
CA THR A 192 7.67 -16.87 -6.06
C THR A 192 7.26 -16.13 -4.78
N ALA A 193 7.85 -14.97 -4.50
CA ALA A 193 7.53 -14.21 -3.29
C ALA A 193 6.14 -13.55 -3.35
N VAL A 194 5.81 -12.94 -4.49
CA VAL A 194 4.57 -12.16 -4.67
C VAL A 194 3.35 -13.08 -4.74
N TYR A 195 3.46 -14.24 -5.39
CA TYR A 195 2.38 -15.21 -5.50
C TYR A 195 2.37 -16.26 -4.37
N SER A 196 3.16 -16.05 -3.31
CA SER A 196 3.18 -16.92 -2.14
C SER A 196 1.91 -16.73 -1.28
N THR A 197 1.54 -17.76 -0.53
CA THR A 197 0.42 -17.68 0.41
C THR A 197 0.69 -16.67 1.53
N GLU A 198 1.93 -16.54 2.01
CA GLU A 198 2.29 -15.56 3.04
C GLU A 198 2.02 -14.12 2.57
N THR A 199 2.40 -13.79 1.34
CA THR A 199 2.16 -12.46 0.76
C THR A 199 0.67 -12.25 0.50
N ALA A 200 -0.01 -13.21 -0.10
CA ALA A 200 -1.43 -13.10 -0.42
C ALA A 200 -2.31 -12.97 0.85
N MET A 201 -2.05 -13.78 1.88
CA MET A 201 -2.75 -13.72 3.17
C MET A 201 -2.46 -12.41 3.91
N ALA A 202 -1.21 -11.96 3.96
CA ALA A 202 -0.86 -10.70 4.63
C ALA A 202 -1.53 -9.49 3.95
N LYS A 203 -1.54 -9.46 2.62
CA LYS A 203 -2.19 -8.41 1.82
C LYS A 203 -3.72 -8.44 2.00
N LEU A 204 -4.34 -9.62 1.98
CA LEU A 204 -5.77 -9.76 2.21
C LEU A 204 -6.16 -9.36 3.63
N ALA A 205 -5.39 -9.77 4.64
CA ALA A 205 -5.63 -9.37 6.03
C ALA A 205 -5.57 -7.85 6.21
N LEU A 206 -4.63 -7.15 5.56
CA LEU A 206 -4.57 -5.69 5.59
C LEU A 206 -5.79 -5.06 4.92
N THR A 207 -6.18 -5.59 3.76
CA THR A 207 -7.34 -5.10 2.98
C THR A 207 -8.63 -5.27 3.77
N GLU A 208 -8.86 -6.46 4.33
CA GLU A 208 -10.01 -6.76 5.17
C GLU A 208 -10.02 -5.89 6.44
N TRP A 209 -8.88 -5.73 7.11
CA TRP A 209 -8.76 -4.91 8.32
C TRP A 209 -9.13 -3.44 8.06
N LEU A 210 -8.73 -2.90 6.90
CA LEU A 210 -9.06 -1.54 6.46
C LEU A 210 -10.53 -1.40 6.06
N VAL A 211 -11.01 -2.24 5.13
CA VAL A 211 -12.37 -2.16 4.56
C VAL A 211 -13.45 -2.41 5.63
N SER A 212 -13.20 -3.34 6.56
CA SER A 212 -14.13 -3.64 7.65
C SER A 212 -14.02 -2.70 8.85
N LYS A 213 -13.07 -1.74 8.83
CA LYS A 213 -12.72 -0.88 9.97
C LYS A 213 -12.50 -1.68 11.26
N ALA A 214 -11.72 -2.75 11.17
CA ALA A 214 -11.60 -3.78 12.20
C ALA A 214 -11.09 -3.27 13.57
N TRP A 215 -10.57 -2.04 13.65
CA TRP A 215 -10.22 -1.39 14.92
C TRP A 215 -11.43 -0.98 15.75
N GLN A 216 -12.58 -0.66 15.14
CA GLN A 216 -13.73 -0.04 15.82
C GLN A 216 -14.25 -0.85 17.03
N PRO A 217 -14.44 -2.18 16.95
CA PRO A 217 -14.91 -2.97 18.10
C PRO A 217 -13.94 -2.99 19.30
N PHE A 218 -12.69 -2.57 19.10
CA PHE A 218 -11.67 -2.55 20.16
C PHE A 218 -11.59 -1.20 20.89
N LEU A 219 -12.32 -0.18 20.44
CA LEU A 219 -12.25 1.17 21.01
C LEU A 219 -13.18 1.30 22.22
N ASP A 220 -12.62 1.61 23.39
CA ASP A 220 -13.41 2.07 24.54
C ASP A 220 -13.91 3.51 24.33
N ALA A 221 -14.77 4.01 25.22
CA ALA A 221 -15.34 5.36 25.08
C ALA A 221 -14.29 6.49 25.01
N LYS A 222 -13.14 6.33 25.68
CA LYS A 222 -12.05 7.30 25.64
C LYS A 222 -11.32 7.26 24.30
N ALA A 223 -11.08 6.07 23.76
CA ALA A 223 -10.49 5.87 22.45
C ALA A 223 -11.41 6.38 21.33
N GLN A 224 -12.72 6.11 21.41
CA GLN A 224 -13.72 6.65 20.48
C GLN A 224 -13.71 8.18 20.48
N SER A 225 -13.73 8.82 21.66
CA SER A 225 -13.67 10.29 21.75
C SER A 225 -12.38 10.87 21.14
N LYS A 226 -11.23 10.20 21.28
CA LYS A 226 -9.99 10.63 20.63
C LYS A 226 -10.01 10.40 19.11
N MET A 227 -10.64 9.31 18.67
CA MET A 227 -10.74 8.97 17.25
C MET A 227 -11.59 10.01 16.49
N SER A 228 -12.64 10.52 17.13
CA SER A 228 -13.50 11.57 16.57
C SER A 228 -12.99 13.01 16.80
N ASP A 229 -11.81 13.21 17.41
CA ASP A 229 -11.21 14.54 17.56
C ASP A 229 -10.42 14.93 16.29
N SER A 230 -9.96 16.17 16.22
CA SER A 230 -9.26 16.72 15.06
C SER A 230 -7.94 16.00 14.75
N PHE A 231 -7.81 15.50 13.51
CA PHE A 231 -6.55 14.93 13.03
C PHE A 231 -5.42 15.95 13.00
N LYS A 232 -5.71 17.22 12.68
CA LYS A 232 -4.70 18.30 12.71
C LYS A 232 -4.09 18.47 14.10
N ARG A 233 -4.91 18.49 15.16
CA ARG A 233 -4.40 18.60 16.54
C ARG A 233 -3.63 17.37 16.96
N PHE A 234 -4.09 16.18 16.56
CA PHE A 234 -3.35 14.93 16.74
C PHE A 234 -1.98 14.99 16.06
N ALA A 235 -1.93 15.48 14.82
CA ALA A 235 -0.72 15.64 14.03
C ALA A 235 0.30 16.57 14.69
N ASP A 236 -0.10 17.77 15.12
CA ASP A 236 0.79 18.72 15.80
C ASP A 236 1.50 18.09 17.03
N ILE A 237 0.73 17.34 17.83
CA ILE A 237 1.23 16.67 19.05
C ILE A 237 2.26 15.59 18.67
N HIS A 238 1.93 14.75 17.68
CA HIS A 238 2.78 13.62 17.29
C HIS A 238 4.02 14.06 16.49
N LEU A 239 3.94 15.12 15.68
CA LEU A 239 5.10 15.74 15.03
C LEU A 239 6.15 16.16 16.05
N SER A 240 5.72 16.81 17.14
CA SER A 240 6.62 17.21 18.23
C SER A 240 7.31 16.02 18.91
N ARG A 241 6.59 14.90 19.08
CA ARG A 241 7.14 13.67 19.67
C ARG A 241 8.22 13.04 18.77
N HIS A 242 7.91 12.87 17.48
CA HIS A 242 8.88 12.30 16.54
C HIS A 242 10.08 13.23 16.30
N ALA A 243 9.88 14.55 16.28
CA ALA A 243 10.99 15.50 16.20
C ALA A 243 11.90 15.43 17.44
N ALA A 244 11.35 15.25 18.64
CA ALA A 244 12.13 15.08 19.86
C ALA A 244 12.97 13.79 19.84
N GLU A 245 12.41 12.67 19.37
CA GLU A 245 13.14 11.41 19.17
C GLU A 245 14.31 11.61 18.20
N LEU A 246 14.04 12.13 17.00
CA LEU A 246 15.06 12.41 15.98
C LEU A 246 16.19 13.30 16.53
N LYS A 247 15.83 14.39 17.21
CA LYS A 247 16.81 15.29 17.82
C LYS A 247 17.65 14.59 18.89
N SER A 248 17.03 13.78 19.75
CA SER A 248 17.74 13.10 20.84
C SER A 248 18.76 12.09 20.32
N VAL A 249 18.44 11.39 19.23
CA VAL A 249 19.27 10.31 18.67
C VAL A 249 20.36 10.84 17.75
N PHE A 250 20.04 11.84 16.91
CA PHE A 250 20.92 12.30 15.83
C PHE A 250 21.62 13.64 16.15
N CYS A 251 21.52 14.17 17.37
CA CYS A 251 22.26 15.38 17.76
C CYS A 251 23.77 15.17 17.91
N GLN A 252 24.24 13.92 17.96
CA GLN A 252 25.66 13.57 18.07
C GLN A 252 26.08 12.63 16.93
N PRO A 253 27.35 12.68 16.48
CA PRO A 253 27.87 11.73 15.50
C PRO A 253 27.80 10.30 16.05
N LEU A 254 27.16 9.39 15.30
CA LEU A 254 26.94 8.00 15.74
C LEU A 254 28.07 7.03 15.33
N GLY A 255 28.95 7.43 14.39
CA GLY A 255 30.00 6.56 13.84
C GLY A 255 29.41 5.26 13.30
N ASP A 256 30.05 4.13 13.62
CA ASP A 256 29.65 2.80 13.17
C ASP A 256 28.27 2.35 13.67
N ARG A 257 27.75 2.97 14.75
CA ARG A 257 26.44 2.66 15.34
C ARG A 257 25.27 3.29 14.59
N TYR A 258 25.53 4.04 13.52
CA TYR A 258 24.47 4.68 12.73
C TYR A 258 23.47 3.66 12.17
N ARG A 259 23.96 2.49 11.71
CA ARG A 259 23.11 1.44 11.13
C ARG A 259 22.08 0.90 12.12
N ASP A 260 22.43 0.84 13.40
CA ASP A 260 21.54 0.35 14.46
C ASP A 260 20.35 1.29 14.69
N GLN A 261 20.46 2.56 14.26
CA GLN A 261 19.40 3.56 14.38
C GLN A 261 18.49 3.65 13.15
N LEU A 262 18.78 2.92 12.06
CA LEU A 262 17.96 2.96 10.84
C LEU A 262 16.48 2.60 11.08
N PRO A 263 16.13 1.56 11.88
CA PRO A 263 14.72 1.27 12.14
C PRO A 263 13.99 2.44 12.81
N ARG A 264 14.69 3.16 13.71
CA ARG A 264 14.12 4.31 14.41
C ARG A 264 13.98 5.51 13.49
N LEU A 265 15.01 5.82 12.70
CA LEU A 265 14.96 6.89 11.70
C LEU A 265 13.83 6.67 10.69
N THR A 266 13.71 5.46 10.14
CA THR A 266 12.66 5.13 9.17
C THR A 266 11.28 5.29 9.79
N ARG A 267 11.06 4.78 11.01
CA ARG A 267 9.80 4.97 11.75
C ARG A 267 9.43 6.44 11.89
N ASP A 268 10.37 7.27 12.34
CA ASP A 268 10.08 8.67 12.62
C ASP A 268 9.86 9.47 11.31
N ILE A 269 10.57 9.15 10.23
CA ILE A 269 10.28 9.76 8.92
C ILE A 269 8.91 9.34 8.40
N ASP A 270 8.59 8.05 8.44
CA ASP A 270 7.30 7.51 7.99
C ASP A 270 6.15 8.14 8.78
N SER A 271 6.27 8.23 10.11
CA SER A 271 5.29 8.94 10.93
C SER A 271 5.13 10.40 10.52
N ILE A 272 6.21 11.13 10.24
CA ILE A 272 6.12 12.54 9.86
C ILE A 272 5.49 12.70 8.47
N LEU A 273 5.77 11.81 7.52
CA LEU A 273 5.09 11.77 6.22
C LEU A 273 3.57 11.67 6.40
N LEU A 274 3.09 10.91 7.38
CA LEU A 274 1.65 10.75 7.66
C LEU A 274 1.01 11.95 8.39
N LEU A 275 1.81 12.84 8.99
CA LEU A 275 1.31 13.90 9.88
C LEU A 275 1.48 15.32 9.31
N ALA A 276 2.42 15.54 8.39
CA ALA A 276 2.82 16.87 7.95
C ALA A 276 1.86 17.55 6.94
N GLY A 277 0.75 16.90 6.57
CA GLY A 277 -0.13 17.33 5.47
C GLY A 277 -0.89 18.66 5.64
N TYR A 278 -0.89 19.25 6.84
CA TYR A 278 -1.56 20.51 7.15
C TYR A 278 -0.64 21.74 7.06
N TYR A 279 0.63 21.55 6.74
CA TYR A 279 1.62 22.62 6.58
C TYR A 279 1.90 22.89 5.10
N ASP A 280 2.62 23.98 4.82
CA ASP A 280 3.09 24.28 3.47
C ASP A 280 3.90 23.09 2.92
N PRO A 281 3.50 22.50 1.77
CA PRO A 281 4.14 21.29 1.26
C PRO A 281 5.62 21.49 0.94
N VAL A 282 6.02 22.68 0.45
CA VAL A 282 7.40 22.97 0.09
C VAL A 282 8.27 23.03 1.34
N VAL A 283 7.79 23.71 2.39
CA VAL A 283 8.51 23.80 3.67
C VAL A 283 8.61 22.45 4.37
N ALA A 284 7.50 21.71 4.44
CA ALA A 284 7.46 20.42 5.12
C ALA A 284 8.32 19.36 4.41
N GLN A 285 8.28 19.34 3.07
CA GLN A 285 9.11 18.42 2.28
C GLN A 285 10.59 18.76 2.41
N ALA A 286 10.98 20.03 2.32
CA ALA A 286 12.38 20.45 2.52
C ALA A 286 12.91 20.08 3.92
N TRP A 287 12.07 20.17 4.95
CA TRP A 287 12.43 19.71 6.30
C TRP A 287 12.69 18.20 6.33
N LEU A 288 11.80 17.41 5.70
CA LEU A 288 11.91 15.95 5.61
C LEU A 288 13.11 15.49 4.78
N GLU A 289 13.45 16.19 3.70
CA GLU A 289 14.57 15.87 2.81
C GLU A 289 15.90 15.76 3.56
N ASN A 290 16.13 16.59 4.58
CA ASN A 290 17.32 16.49 5.43
C ASN A 290 17.41 15.12 6.12
N TRP A 291 16.30 14.61 6.64
CA TRP A 291 16.24 13.32 7.33
C TRP A 291 16.26 12.15 6.34
N GLN A 292 15.58 12.30 5.21
CA GLN A 292 15.60 11.32 4.12
C GLN A 292 17.01 11.17 3.53
N GLY A 293 17.77 12.26 3.42
CA GLY A 293 19.16 12.26 2.97
C GLY A 293 20.13 11.52 3.90
N LEU A 294 19.77 11.33 5.17
CA LEU A 294 20.56 10.53 6.10
C LEU A 294 20.36 9.02 5.89
N ARG A 295 19.27 8.60 5.23
CA ARG A 295 19.08 7.17 4.89
C ARG A 295 20.14 6.75 3.86
N PRO A 296 20.80 5.59 4.04
CA PRO A 296 21.73 5.07 3.05
C PRO A 296 21.04 4.94 1.70
N ARG A 297 21.57 5.62 0.66
CA ARG A 297 21.18 5.33 -0.72
C ARG A 297 21.82 4.00 -1.10
N TYR A 298 21.03 2.93 -1.13
CA TYR A 298 21.55 1.59 -1.41
C TYR A 298 22.15 1.44 -2.82
N CYS A 299 21.88 2.39 -3.74
CA CYS A 299 22.45 2.42 -5.09
C CYS A 299 23.98 2.67 -5.16
N ASP A 300 24.64 3.16 -4.10
CA ASP A 300 26.09 3.46 -4.15
C ASP A 300 27.02 2.26 -3.84
N ARG A 301 26.48 1.04 -3.68
CA ARG A 301 27.32 -0.15 -3.38
C ARG A 301 27.74 -0.98 -4.58
N ALA A 302 27.32 -0.63 -5.80
CA ALA A 302 27.73 -1.36 -7.01
C ALA A 302 29.06 -0.85 -7.63
N THR A 303 29.62 0.28 -7.16
CA THR A 303 30.76 0.94 -7.82
C THR A 303 32.10 0.88 -7.06
N HIS A 304 32.16 0.22 -5.90
CA HIS A 304 33.43 0.07 -5.16
C HIS A 304 33.71 -1.39 -4.76
N ARG A 305 33.86 -2.23 -5.78
CA ARG A 305 34.75 -3.41 -5.74
C ARG A 305 35.43 -3.55 -7.10
N ASN A 306 36.56 -2.87 -7.25
CA ASN A 306 37.69 -3.30 -8.09
C ASN A 306 38.90 -3.40 -7.17
#